data_AF-A0A8C9L0A6-F1
#
_entry.id   AF-A0A8C9L0A6-F1
#
_cell.length_a   1.000
_cell.length_b   1.000
_cell.length_c   1.000
_cell.angle_alpha   90.00
_cell.angle_beta   90.00
_cell.angle_gamma   90.00
#
_symmetry.space_group_name_H-M   'P 1'
#
loop_
_entity.id
_entity.type
_entity.pdbx_description
1 polymer ?
#
loop_
_entity_poly.entity_id
_entity_poly.type
_entity_poly.pdbx_seq_one_letter_code
_entity_poly.pdbx_strand_id
1 'polypeptide(L)'
;MAAAGAGREDEDHLRDSGMSASGGGPAWRGAVAGLCVVDHYENPRNVGSLDKTSKNVGTGLVGAPACGDVMKLQIQVDEQGKIVDARFKTFGCGSAIASSSLATEWVKGKTVEEALTIKNTDIAKELCLPPVKLHCSMLAEDAIKAALADYKLKQEPKKGEAEKK
;
A
#
# COMPACT_ATOMS: atom_id res chain seq x y z
N MET A 1 18.01 17.21 24.08
CA MET A 1 19.38 16.92 23.62
C MET A 1 19.46 15.44 23.29
N ALA A 2 19.36 15.09 22.01
CA ALA A 2 19.58 13.71 21.56
C ALA A 2 20.52 13.79 20.37
N ALA A 3 21.75 13.36 20.61
CA ALA A 3 22.77 13.13 19.60
C ALA A 3 22.50 11.79 18.91
N ALA A 4 22.68 11.75 17.59
CA ALA A 4 23.00 10.52 16.87
C ALA A 4 23.72 10.90 15.57
N GLY A 5 25.04 10.76 15.58
CA GLY A 5 25.85 10.71 14.37
C GLY A 5 25.85 9.28 13.82
N ALA A 6 25.81 9.18 12.49
CA ALA A 6 26.21 8.04 11.66
C ALA A 6 26.29 8.63 10.24
N GLY A 7 27.46 8.79 9.63
CA GLY A 7 28.25 7.70 9.08
C GLY A 7 28.23 7.87 7.56
N ARG A 8 29.25 8.55 7.01
CA ARG A 8 29.57 8.56 5.58
C ARG A 8 30.17 7.19 5.23
N GLU A 9 29.85 6.67 4.05
CA GLU A 9 30.42 5.50 3.32
C GLU A 9 29.24 4.89 2.52
N ASP A 10 29.19 4.69 1.21
CA ASP A 10 30.12 4.68 0.09
C ASP A 10 29.34 5.08 -1.18
N GLU A 11 29.86 6.05 -1.94
CA GLU A 11 29.57 6.20 -3.37
C GLU A 11 30.44 5.17 -4.09
N ASP A 12 29.86 4.14 -4.71
CA ASP A 12 30.23 3.71 -6.07
C ASP A 12 29.43 2.49 -6.57
N HIS A 13 29.22 2.46 -7.89
CA HIS A 13 28.96 1.27 -8.72
C HIS A 13 27.60 0.56 -8.61
N LEU A 14 26.66 0.97 -9.47
CA LEU A 14 26.39 0.18 -10.69
C LEU A 14 25.55 0.99 -11.69
N ARG A 15 26.25 1.61 -12.64
CA ARG A 15 25.69 1.93 -13.95
C ARG A 15 25.62 0.65 -14.78
N ASP A 16 24.68 0.67 -15.71
CA ASP A 16 24.60 -0.17 -16.90
C ASP A 16 23.76 -1.44 -16.79
N SER A 17 22.49 -1.30 -17.19
CA SER A 17 21.75 -2.30 -17.97
C SER A 17 20.53 -1.61 -18.56
N GLY A 18 20.64 -1.18 -19.83
CA GLY A 18 19.57 -0.53 -20.56
C GLY A 18 18.34 -1.43 -20.71
N MET A 19 17.18 -0.93 -20.26
CA MET A 19 15.88 -1.41 -20.71
C MET A 19 15.09 -0.21 -21.24
N SER A 20 14.73 -0.36 -22.51
CA SER A 20 14.06 0.59 -23.39
C SER A 20 12.91 1.33 -22.71
N ALA A 21 13.01 2.66 -22.74
CA ALA A 21 11.98 3.59 -22.31
C ALA A 21 10.88 3.68 -23.37
N SER A 22 9.69 3.20 -23.05
CA SER A 22 8.44 3.72 -23.64
C SER A 22 7.31 3.53 -22.64
N GLY A 23 6.71 4.64 -22.23
CA GLY A 23 5.62 4.68 -21.24
C GLY A 23 5.92 5.67 -20.12
N GLY A 24 5.31 6.86 -20.20
CA GLY A 24 5.49 7.95 -19.24
C GLY A 24 5.14 7.54 -17.81
N GLY A 25 6.17 7.37 -16.98
CA GLY A 25 6.05 7.26 -15.53
C GLY A 25 6.07 8.65 -14.88
N PRO A 26 5.40 8.83 -13.72
CA PRO A 26 5.28 10.12 -13.07
C PRO A 26 6.65 10.67 -12.63
N ALA A 27 6.78 11.99 -12.67
CA ALA A 27 8.00 12.79 -12.64
C ALA A 27 8.73 12.87 -11.26
N TRP A 28 8.81 11.80 -10.49
CA TRP A 28 9.34 11.82 -9.11
C TRP A 28 10.79 11.32 -8.98
N ARG A 29 11.54 11.27 -10.08
CA ARG A 29 12.88 10.64 -10.17
C ARG A 29 14.03 11.40 -9.45
N GLY A 30 13.74 12.19 -8.41
CA GLY A 30 14.76 12.99 -7.70
C GLY A 30 14.42 13.43 -6.28
N ALA A 31 13.38 12.87 -5.64
CA ALA A 31 13.08 13.21 -4.25
C ALA A 31 13.87 12.31 -3.28
N VAL A 32 14.62 12.94 -2.39
CA VAL A 32 15.45 12.29 -1.36
C VAL A 32 14.60 11.30 -0.56
N ALA A 33 15.06 10.05 -0.48
CA ALA A 33 14.48 8.91 0.24
C ALA A 33 13.76 9.20 1.58
N GLY A 34 14.20 10.21 2.32
CA GLY A 34 13.61 10.60 3.61
C GLY A 34 12.33 11.45 3.52
N LEU A 35 12.09 12.15 2.41
CA LEU A 35 10.94 13.07 2.27
C LEU A 35 9.63 12.32 1.99
N CYS A 36 9.67 11.20 1.26
CA CYS A 36 8.45 10.48 0.85
C CYS A 36 7.68 9.89 2.05
N VAL A 37 8.40 9.29 3.01
CA VAL A 37 7.76 8.74 4.22
C VAL A 37 7.19 9.85 5.10
N VAL A 38 7.91 10.96 5.24
CA VAL A 38 7.50 12.09 6.06
C VAL A 38 6.29 12.80 5.45
N ASP A 39 6.24 12.99 4.13
CA ASP A 39 5.10 13.60 3.42
C ASP A 39 3.80 12.84 3.67
N HIS A 40 3.83 11.51 3.49
CA HIS A 40 2.66 10.67 3.74
C HIS A 40 2.32 10.49 5.22
N TYR A 41 3.28 10.71 6.12
CA TYR A 41 3.05 10.66 7.56
C TYR A 41 2.41 11.95 8.09
N GLU A 42 2.89 13.12 7.64
CA GLU A 42 2.35 14.43 8.05
C GLU A 42 1.02 14.74 7.35
N ASN A 43 0.87 14.33 6.09
CA ASN A 43 -0.35 14.54 5.30
C ASN A 43 -0.85 13.21 4.70
N PRO A 44 -1.35 12.27 5.53
CA PRO A 44 -1.84 11.00 5.03
C PRO A 44 -3.07 11.22 4.14
N ARG A 45 -2.95 10.85 2.86
CA ARG A 45 -4.03 10.99 1.87
C ARG A 45 -5.01 9.85 2.02
N ASN A 46 -6.28 10.02 1.68
CA ASN A 46 -7.25 8.91 1.65
C ASN A 46 -7.50 8.20 3.01
N VAL A 47 -7.21 8.85 4.14
CA VAL A 47 -7.61 8.33 5.45
C VAL A 47 -9.13 8.31 5.54
N GLY A 48 -9.70 7.20 6.00
CA GLY A 48 -11.14 7.08 6.14
C GLY A 48 -11.63 5.65 6.17
N SER A 49 -12.93 5.49 6.01
CA SER A 49 -13.54 4.17 5.86
C SER A 49 -14.69 4.25 4.89
N LEU A 50 -14.84 3.19 4.11
CA LEU A 50 -15.95 3.01 3.17
C LEU A 50 -17.01 2.11 3.78
N ASP A 51 -18.20 2.14 3.19
CA ASP A 51 -19.31 1.31 3.60
C ASP A 51 -19.03 -0.16 3.28
N LYS A 52 -18.94 -0.98 4.34
CA LYS A 52 -18.65 -2.41 4.23
C LYS A 52 -19.83 -3.21 3.68
N THR A 53 -21.06 -2.69 3.78
CA THR A 53 -22.26 -3.40 3.33
C THR A 53 -22.45 -3.32 1.81
N SER A 54 -21.76 -2.40 1.16
CA SER A 54 -21.78 -2.31 -0.31
C SER A 54 -21.11 -3.55 -0.93
N LYS A 55 -21.75 -4.11 -1.96
CA LYS A 55 -21.20 -5.21 -2.77
C LYS A 55 -19.96 -4.79 -3.54
N ASN A 56 -19.86 -3.50 -3.83
CA ASN A 56 -18.78 -2.91 -4.62
C ASN A 56 -17.58 -2.49 -3.75
N VAL A 57 -17.63 -2.75 -2.44
CA VAL A 57 -16.55 -2.40 -1.51
C VAL A 57 -15.86 -3.66 -0.98
N GLY A 58 -14.58 -3.80 -1.29
CA GLY A 58 -13.70 -4.81 -0.70
C GLY A 58 -13.02 -4.29 0.56
N THR A 59 -12.94 -5.10 1.62
CA THR A 59 -12.26 -4.75 2.86
C THR A 59 -11.18 -5.77 3.20
N GLY A 60 -9.92 -5.32 3.24
CA GLY A 60 -8.77 -6.07 3.73
C GLY A 60 -8.39 -5.59 5.13
N LEU A 61 -8.31 -6.51 6.08
CA LEU A 61 -7.73 -6.26 7.40
C LEU A 61 -6.57 -7.23 7.58
N VAL A 62 -5.37 -6.67 7.74
CA VAL A 62 -4.13 -7.43 7.86
C VAL A 62 -3.28 -6.90 9.02
N GLY A 63 -2.36 -7.73 9.49
CA GLY A 63 -1.53 -7.44 10.66
C GLY A 63 -2.05 -8.09 11.94
N ALA A 64 -1.22 -8.04 12.98
CA ALA A 64 -1.48 -8.69 14.26
C ALA A 64 -1.30 -7.68 15.39
N PRO A 65 -2.23 -7.59 16.35
CA PRO A 65 -2.09 -6.71 17.50
C PRO A 65 -0.80 -6.95 18.30
N ALA A 66 -0.32 -8.21 18.31
CA ALA A 66 0.91 -8.59 18.99
C ALA A 66 2.18 -7.95 18.40
N CYS A 67 2.17 -7.64 17.10
CA CYS A 67 3.30 -7.00 16.41
C CYS A 67 3.23 -5.46 16.44
N GLY A 68 2.12 -4.89 16.93
CA GLY A 68 1.90 -3.45 16.96
C GLY A 68 1.54 -2.79 15.62
N ASP A 69 1.51 -3.56 14.52
CA ASP A 69 1.17 -3.11 13.18
C ASP A 69 -0.13 -3.78 12.69
N VAL A 70 -1.18 -2.99 12.48
CA VAL A 70 -2.50 -3.42 11.99
C VAL A 70 -2.98 -2.45 10.92
N MET A 71 -3.25 -2.95 9.71
CA MET A 71 -3.70 -2.15 8.58
C MET A 71 -5.06 -2.63 8.09
N LYS A 72 -5.96 -1.68 7.90
CA LYS A 72 -7.24 -1.85 7.25
C LYS A 72 -7.29 -1.04 5.97
N LEU A 73 -7.45 -1.70 4.84
CA LEU A 73 -7.60 -1.07 3.53
C LEU A 73 -8.96 -1.43 2.94
N GLN A 74 -9.65 -0.43 2.42
CA GLN A 74 -10.95 -0.58 1.77
C GLN A 74 -10.86 0.01 0.37
N ILE A 75 -11.34 -0.74 -0.61
CA ILE A 75 -11.41 -0.30 -2.00
C ILE A 75 -12.86 -0.29 -2.45
N GLN A 76 -13.22 0.69 -3.27
CA GLN A 76 -14.48 0.75 -3.97
C GLN A 76 -14.21 0.51 -5.46
N VAL A 77 -14.86 -0.49 -6.00
CA VAL A 77 -14.74 -0.89 -7.41
C VAL A 77 -16.03 -0.52 -8.13
N ASP A 78 -15.91 0.01 -9.34
CA ASP A 78 -17.03 0.31 -10.21
C ASP A 78 -17.50 -0.94 -10.97
N GLU A 79 -18.64 -0.85 -11.65
CA GLU A 79 -19.21 -1.96 -12.45
C GLU A 79 -18.27 -2.42 -13.58
N GLN A 80 -17.36 -1.55 -14.02
CA GLN A 80 -16.33 -1.83 -15.02
C GLN A 80 -15.11 -2.57 -14.45
N GLY A 81 -15.07 -2.87 -13.14
CA GLY A 81 -13.93 -3.53 -12.49
C GLY A 81 -12.75 -2.59 -12.18
N LYS A 82 -12.98 -1.27 -12.18
CA LYS A 82 -11.97 -0.24 -11.88
C LYS A 82 -12.14 0.30 -10.46
N ILE A 83 -11.03 0.50 -9.75
CA ILE A 83 -11.05 1.05 -8.39
C ILE A 83 -11.25 2.57 -8.47
N VAL A 84 -12.42 3.05 -8.03
CA VAL A 84 -12.79 4.48 -8.07
C VAL A 84 -12.37 5.23 -6.82
N ASP A 85 -12.41 4.57 -5.67
CA ASP A 85 -11.89 5.13 -4.42
C ASP A 85 -11.21 4.06 -3.58
N ALA A 86 -10.25 4.48 -2.79
CA ALA A 86 -9.58 3.65 -1.81
C ALA A 86 -9.40 4.45 -0.53
N ARG A 87 -9.64 3.81 0.61
CA ARG A 87 -9.50 4.40 1.94
C ARG A 87 -8.74 3.45 2.84
N PHE A 88 -7.90 3.99 3.71
CA PHE A 88 -7.21 3.18 4.69
C PHE A 88 -7.34 3.73 6.11
N LYS A 89 -7.16 2.83 7.07
CA LYS A 89 -6.89 3.10 8.47
C LYS A 89 -5.81 2.14 8.91
N THR A 90 -4.70 2.63 9.41
CA THR A 90 -3.60 1.80 9.89
C THR A 90 -3.16 2.27 11.27
N PHE A 91 -2.71 1.33 12.06
CA PHE A 91 -2.15 1.52 13.37
C PHE A 91 -0.76 0.88 13.35
N GLY A 92 0.28 1.69 13.57
CA GLY A 92 1.64 1.22 13.47
C GLY A 92 2.63 2.38 13.38
N CYS A 93 3.87 2.05 13.06
CA CYS A 93 4.92 3.05 12.88
C CYS A 93 4.64 3.99 11.69
N GLY A 94 5.23 5.19 11.68
CA GLY A 94 5.03 6.16 10.60
C GLY A 94 5.35 5.63 9.19
N SER A 95 6.28 4.66 9.10
CA SER A 95 6.58 3.95 7.86
C SER A 95 5.40 3.08 7.38
N ALA A 96 4.66 2.44 8.28
CA ALA A 96 3.46 1.68 7.92
C ALA A 96 2.32 2.61 7.44
N ILE A 97 2.18 3.80 8.05
CA ILE A 97 1.25 4.84 7.60
C ILE A 97 1.59 5.31 6.19
N ALA A 98 2.87 5.60 5.94
CA ALA A 98 3.34 6.01 4.63
C ALA A 98 3.12 4.93 3.55
N SER A 99 3.48 3.67 3.84
CA SER A 99 3.21 2.53 2.96
C SER A 99 1.73 2.38 2.64
N SER A 100 0.86 2.55 3.64
CA SER A 100 -0.58 2.45 3.46
C SER A 100 -1.14 3.58 2.58
N SER A 101 -0.68 4.80 2.82
CA SER A 101 -1.10 5.98 2.04
C SER A 101 -0.68 5.86 0.59
N LEU A 102 0.60 5.54 0.33
CA LEU A 102 1.11 5.35 -1.02
C LEU A 102 0.36 4.22 -1.75
N ALA A 103 0.14 3.09 -1.07
CA ALA A 103 -0.63 1.98 -1.60
C ALA A 103 -2.04 2.41 -2.04
N THR A 104 -2.74 3.20 -1.23
CA THR A 104 -4.08 3.70 -1.60
C THR A 104 -4.10 4.63 -2.80
N GLU A 105 -3.07 5.47 -2.98
CA GLU A 105 -2.96 6.30 -4.18
C GLU A 105 -2.67 5.45 -5.42
N TRP A 106 -1.82 4.42 -5.30
CA TRP A 106 -1.45 3.56 -6.41
C TRP A 106 -2.59 2.66 -6.89
N VAL A 107 -3.44 2.17 -6.00
CA VAL A 107 -4.60 1.35 -6.39
C VAL A 107 -5.73 2.19 -6.97
N LYS A 108 -5.79 3.49 -6.65
CA LYS A 108 -6.86 4.36 -7.14
C LYS A 108 -6.72 4.56 -8.65
N GLY A 109 -7.80 4.31 -9.37
CA GLY A 109 -7.85 4.43 -10.83
C GLY A 109 -7.30 3.23 -11.60
N LYS A 110 -6.77 2.20 -10.92
CA LYS A 110 -6.34 0.93 -11.53
C LYS A 110 -7.48 -0.09 -11.57
N THR A 111 -7.38 -1.09 -12.43
CA THR A 111 -8.28 -2.25 -12.39
C THR A 111 -7.91 -3.20 -11.24
N VAL A 112 -8.83 -4.10 -10.89
CA VAL A 112 -8.59 -5.16 -9.89
C VAL A 112 -7.36 -6.01 -10.23
N GLU A 113 -7.12 -6.26 -11.51
CA GLU A 113 -5.98 -7.06 -12.00
C GLU A 113 -4.67 -6.27 -11.91
N GLU A 114 -4.67 -5.01 -12.29
CA GLU A 114 -3.51 -4.12 -12.16
C GLU A 114 -3.15 -3.87 -10.69
N ALA A 115 -4.13 -3.85 -9.80
CA ALA A 115 -3.88 -3.72 -8.37
C ALA A 115 -3.19 -4.97 -7.79
N LEU A 116 -3.39 -6.16 -8.37
CA LEU A 116 -2.71 -7.39 -7.97
C LEU A 116 -1.25 -7.45 -8.43
N THR A 117 -0.86 -6.67 -9.44
CA THR A 117 0.54 -6.65 -9.92
C THR A 117 1.45 -5.78 -9.06
N ILE A 118 0.89 -4.99 -8.14
CA ILE A 118 1.63 -4.17 -7.19
C ILE A 118 2.37 -5.08 -6.21
N LYS A 119 3.70 -4.94 -6.14
CA LYS A 119 4.57 -5.72 -5.26
C LYS A 119 5.13 -4.86 -4.13
N ASN A 120 5.40 -5.50 -2.99
CA ASN A 120 6.10 -4.91 -1.86
C ASN A 120 7.44 -4.28 -2.24
N THR A 121 8.13 -4.84 -3.25
CA THR A 121 9.42 -4.32 -3.73
C THR A 121 9.29 -2.93 -4.33
N ASP A 122 8.19 -2.65 -5.02
CA ASP A 122 7.98 -1.35 -5.68
C ASP A 122 7.61 -0.29 -4.64
N ILE A 123 6.76 -0.66 -3.67
CA ILE A 123 6.41 0.18 -2.52
C ILE A 123 7.66 0.50 -1.68
N ALA A 124 8.51 -0.49 -1.42
CA ALA A 124 9.73 -0.31 -0.64
C ALA A 124 10.75 0.60 -1.35
N LYS A 125 10.86 0.48 -2.69
CA LYS A 125 11.72 1.35 -3.50
C LYS A 125 11.22 2.79 -3.50
N GLU A 126 9.92 3.00 -3.68
CA GLU A 126 9.33 4.34 -3.71
C GLU A 126 9.50 5.08 -2.38
N LEU A 127 9.31 4.35 -1.26
CA LEU A 127 9.50 4.88 0.09
C LEU A 127 10.95 4.81 0.57
N CYS A 128 11.86 4.33 -0.27
CA CYS A 128 13.29 4.13 0.03
C CYS A 128 13.52 3.51 1.41
N LEU A 129 12.74 2.46 1.72
CA LEU A 129 12.78 1.85 3.05
C LEU A 129 14.11 1.12 3.26
N PRO A 130 14.76 1.30 4.44
CA PRO A 130 15.90 0.48 4.79
C PRO A 130 15.47 -0.99 4.94
N PRO A 131 16.40 -1.94 4.77
CA PRO A 131 16.09 -3.38 4.76
C PRO A 131 15.38 -3.86 6.05
N VAL A 132 15.60 -3.16 7.17
CA VAL A 132 14.98 -3.46 8.47
C VAL A 132 13.46 -3.20 8.48
N LYS A 133 12.94 -2.34 7.59
CA LYS A 133 11.52 -1.93 7.55
C LYS A 133 10.73 -2.52 6.37
N LEU A 134 11.27 -3.53 5.70
CA LEU A 134 10.60 -4.20 4.56
C LEU A 134 9.30 -4.91 4.95
N HIS A 135 9.07 -5.20 6.23
CA HIS A 135 7.79 -5.79 6.67
C HIS A 135 6.60 -4.84 6.44
N CYS A 136 6.84 -3.51 6.47
CA CYS A 136 5.81 -2.50 6.22
C CYS A 136 5.30 -2.52 4.77
N SER A 137 6.16 -2.84 3.80
CA SER A 137 5.75 -2.95 2.40
C SER A 137 5.06 -4.27 2.10
N MET A 138 5.47 -5.37 2.75
CA MET A 138 4.77 -6.66 2.68
C MET A 138 3.34 -6.53 3.22
N LEU A 139 3.18 -5.87 4.37
CA LEU A 139 1.87 -5.65 4.99
C LEU A 139 0.93 -4.83 4.09
N ALA A 140 1.46 -3.84 3.37
CA ALA A 140 0.69 -3.06 2.40
C ALA A 140 0.24 -3.91 1.19
N GLU A 141 1.13 -4.75 0.65
CA GLU A 141 0.78 -5.69 -0.43
C GLU A 141 -0.31 -6.68 0.02
N ASP A 142 -0.16 -7.27 1.20
CA ASP A 142 -1.13 -8.20 1.77
C ASP A 142 -2.49 -7.53 1.99
N ALA A 143 -2.50 -6.26 2.43
CA ALA A 143 -3.73 -5.49 2.59
C ALA A 143 -4.48 -5.31 1.26
N ILE A 144 -3.77 -5.00 0.18
CA ILE A 144 -4.35 -4.85 -1.16
C ILE A 144 -4.94 -6.18 -1.61
N LYS A 145 -4.17 -7.27 -1.51
CA LYS A 145 -4.63 -8.62 -1.89
C LYS A 145 -5.85 -9.05 -1.10
N ALA A 146 -5.86 -8.82 0.21
CA ALA A 146 -7.00 -9.13 1.08
C ALA A 146 -8.25 -8.33 0.69
N ALA A 147 -8.11 -7.03 0.38
CA ALA A 147 -9.23 -6.20 -0.04
C ALA A 147 -9.82 -6.63 -1.39
N LEU A 148 -8.95 -6.99 -2.35
CA LEU A 148 -9.38 -7.49 -3.66
C LEU A 148 -10.01 -8.89 -3.56
N ALA A 149 -9.50 -9.75 -2.68
CA ALA A 149 -10.09 -11.05 -2.40
C ALA A 149 -11.50 -10.91 -1.79
N ASP A 150 -11.68 -10.03 -0.79
CA ASP A 150 -12.99 -9.75 -0.21
C ASP A 150 -13.98 -9.21 -1.26
N TYR A 151 -13.53 -8.32 -2.15
CA TYR A 151 -14.35 -7.85 -3.26
C TYR A 151 -14.78 -9.01 -4.18
N LYS A 152 -13.84 -9.86 -4.63
CA LYS A 152 -14.15 -11.02 -5.49
C LYS A 152 -15.14 -11.97 -4.82
N LEU A 153 -14.97 -12.23 -3.53
CA LEU A 153 -15.87 -13.09 -2.74
C LEU A 153 -17.28 -12.52 -2.61
N LYS A 154 -17.46 -11.19 -2.71
CA LYS A 154 -18.77 -10.53 -2.73
C LYS A 154 -19.43 -10.52 -4.10
N GLN A 155 -18.64 -10.54 -5.17
CA GLN A 155 -19.12 -10.65 -6.55
C GLN A 155 -19.57 -12.07 -6.87
N GLU A 156 -18.89 -13.08 -6.32
CA GLU A 156 -19.41 -14.44 -6.31
C GLU A 156 -20.56 -14.52 -5.29
N PRO A 157 -21.80 -14.88 -5.70
CA PRO A 157 -22.89 -15.04 -4.77
C PRO A 157 -22.58 -16.24 -3.87
N LYS A 158 -22.02 -16.00 -2.68
CA LYS A 158 -21.85 -17.05 -1.68
C LYS A 158 -23.22 -17.54 -1.21
N LYS A 159 -23.58 -18.70 -1.75
CA LYS A 159 -24.52 -19.66 -1.20
C LYS A 159 -23.89 -20.21 0.09
N GLY A 160 -24.37 -19.78 1.25
CA GLY A 160 -24.12 -20.43 2.54
C GLY A 160 -22.93 -19.90 3.35
N GLU A 161 -23.24 -19.44 4.56
CA GLU A 161 -22.80 -19.96 5.87
C GLU A 161 -22.78 -18.80 6.88
N ALA A 162 -23.74 -18.72 7.79
CA ALA A 162 -23.93 -19.55 8.98
C ALA A 162 -23.47 -18.75 10.22
N GLU A 163 -24.47 -18.22 10.92
CA GLU A 163 -24.64 -18.42 12.37
C GLU A 163 -23.36 -18.70 13.15
N LYS A 164 -22.78 -17.64 13.72
CA LYS A 164 -21.86 -17.75 14.85
C LYS A 164 -22.71 -17.92 16.10
N LYS A 165 -22.96 -19.18 16.48
CA LYS A 165 -23.62 -19.58 17.74
C LYS A 165 -22.58 -19.67 18.86
#